data_AF-A0A957Z959-F1
#
_entry.id   AF-A0A957Z959-F1
#
_cell.length_a   1.000
_cell.length_b   1.000
_cell.length_c   1.000
_cell.angle_alpha   90.00
_cell.angle_beta   90.00
_cell.angle_gamma   90.00
#
_symmetry.space_group_name_H-M   'P 1'
#
loop_
_entity.id
_entity.type
_entity.pdbx_description
1 polymer ?
#
loop_
_entity_poly.entity_id
_entity_poly.type
_entity_poly.pdbx_seq_one_letter_code
_entity_poly.pdbx_strand_id
1 'polypeptide(L)'
;QMLCVPLALLLYWWTGNLTFLMVILAIDAVVFYNFEPWMKMDGYWLLSDLTGVPNLHSRTQAALLQAFHQLWQSVTMQKRTPRPSPFAQWPNWVRRVIWGYVALSVIIWPLFMIAWLPAMWEALSTYPALLQTAVVELVTALSQGNMAGAAGQLGALFMPTLLVFGLSFEMKRLGRYLWSALQKRRLPAYANRPAAAVS
;
A
#
# COMPACT_ATOMS: atom_id res chain seq x y z
N GLN A 1 -4.57 7.99 19.52
CA GLN A 1 -4.52 8.83 18.31
C GLN A 1 -5.27 10.16 18.49
N MET A 2 -6.56 10.16 18.84
CA MET A 2 -7.38 11.39 18.96
C MET A 2 -6.83 12.47 19.91
N LEU A 3 -6.17 12.11 21.01
CA LEU A 3 -5.55 13.08 21.93
C LEU A 3 -4.09 13.43 21.58
N CYS A 4 -3.44 12.64 20.73
CA CYS A 4 -2.01 12.79 20.44
C CYS A 4 -1.75 13.99 19.52
N VAL A 5 -2.62 14.23 18.55
CA VAL A 5 -2.52 15.36 17.61
C VAL A 5 -2.66 16.72 18.33
N PRO A 6 -3.73 16.99 19.11
CA PRO A 6 -3.84 18.27 19.81
C PRO A 6 -2.72 18.48 20.84
N LEU A 7 -2.27 17.41 21.52
CA LEU A 7 -1.14 17.49 22.44
C LEU A 7 0.17 17.83 21.71
N ALA A 8 0.48 17.15 20.60
CA ALA A 8 1.66 17.44 19.81
C ALA A 8 1.62 18.86 19.24
N LEU A 9 0.43 19.36 18.84
CA LEU A 9 0.27 20.72 18.37
C LEU A 9 0.54 21.75 19.47
N LEU A 10 0.01 21.54 20.69
CA LEU A 10 0.29 22.42 21.83
C LEU A 10 1.79 22.43 22.19
N LEU A 11 2.44 21.26 22.16
CA LEU A 11 3.89 21.16 22.38
C LEU A 11 4.70 21.86 21.29
N TYR A 12 4.27 21.78 20.02
CA TYR A 12 4.87 22.55 18.93
C TYR A 12 4.75 24.06 19.19
N TRP A 13 3.55 24.55 19.55
CA TRP A 13 3.33 25.97 19.82
C TRP A 13 4.18 26.48 20.98
N TRP A 14 4.41 25.64 22.00
CA TRP A 14 5.22 26.03 23.15
C TRP A 14 6.73 25.97 22.87
N THR A 15 7.20 24.95 22.16
CA THR A 15 8.64 24.67 21.99
C THR A 15 9.22 25.15 20.67
N GLY A 16 8.40 25.37 19.64
CA GLY A 16 8.82 25.62 18.26
C GLY A 16 9.50 24.43 17.58
N ASN A 17 9.52 23.24 18.20
CA ASN A 17 10.28 22.11 17.68
C ASN A 17 9.54 21.38 16.55
N LEU A 18 10.12 21.36 15.35
CA LEU A 18 9.59 20.70 14.16
C LEU A 18 9.32 19.20 14.33
N THR A 19 9.96 18.53 15.29
CA THR A 19 9.69 17.11 15.59
C THR A 19 8.20 16.86 15.89
N PHE A 20 7.53 17.79 16.57
CA PHE A 20 6.11 17.63 16.89
C PHE A 20 5.21 17.73 15.64
N LEU A 21 5.57 18.55 14.66
CA LEU A 21 4.86 18.57 13.37
C LEU A 21 5.05 17.26 12.61
N MET A 22 6.26 16.67 12.65
CA MET A 22 6.51 15.36 12.05
C MET A 22 5.67 14.25 12.71
N VAL A 23 5.47 14.33 14.04
CA VAL A 23 4.58 13.41 14.76
C VAL A 23 3.13 13.55 14.30
N ILE A 24 2.63 14.78 14.13
CA ILE A 24 1.28 15.03 13.62
C ILE A 24 1.13 14.44 12.21
N LEU A 25 2.09 14.74 11.32
CA LEU A 25 2.09 14.23 9.96
C LEU A 25 2.12 12.70 9.92
N ALA A 26 2.89 12.06 10.80
CA ALA A 26 2.93 10.61 10.92
C ALA A 26 1.58 10.03 11.40
N ILE A 27 0.92 10.67 12.37
CA ILE A 27 -0.40 10.25 12.83
C ILE A 27 -1.43 10.40 11.71
N ASP A 28 -1.42 11.52 10.99
CA ASP A 28 -2.32 11.75 9.86
C ASP A 28 -2.11 10.70 8.77
N ALA A 29 -0.85 10.37 8.45
CA ALA A 29 -0.53 9.31 7.51
C ALA A 29 -1.10 7.95 7.94
N VAL A 30 -1.07 7.62 9.24
CA VAL A 30 -1.69 6.40 9.77
C VAL A 30 -3.22 6.45 9.66
N VAL A 31 -3.83 7.61 9.90
CA VAL A 31 -5.28 7.78 9.71
C VAL A 31 -5.66 7.56 8.25
N PHE A 32 -4.96 8.20 7.31
CA PHE A 32 -5.17 7.97 5.87
C PHE A 32 -4.98 6.51 5.48
N TYR A 33 -3.96 5.86 6.03
CA TYR A 33 -3.72 4.43 5.83
C TYR A 33 -4.88 3.55 6.35
N ASN A 34 -5.49 3.93 7.48
CA ASN A 34 -6.65 3.21 8.04
C ASN A 34 -7.95 3.42 7.24
N PHE A 35 -8.03 4.49 6.45
CA PHE A 35 -9.14 4.71 5.53
C PHE A 35 -9.05 3.88 4.24
N GLU A 36 -8.08 2.98 4.12
CA GLU A 36 -7.84 2.25 2.89
C GLU A 36 -8.84 1.10 2.63
N PRO A 37 -9.56 1.07 1.49
CA PRO A 37 -10.49 0.00 1.17
C PRO A 37 -9.86 -1.33 0.79
N TRP A 38 -8.61 -1.34 0.33
CA TRP A 38 -8.03 -2.56 -0.26
C TRP A 38 -7.59 -3.55 0.81
N MET A 39 -7.22 -3.03 1.97
CA MET A 39 -7.02 -3.80 3.18
C MET A 39 -8.32 -3.68 3.99
N LYS A 40 -8.73 -4.73 4.70
CA LYS A 40 -9.94 -4.70 5.54
C LYS A 40 -9.72 -3.84 6.80
N MET A 41 -9.34 -2.58 6.61
CA MET A 41 -9.00 -1.61 7.63
C MET A 41 -10.28 -0.97 8.20
N ASP A 42 -10.15 -0.15 9.24
CA ASP A 42 -11.31 0.38 9.97
C ASP A 42 -12.24 1.24 9.11
N GLY A 43 -11.71 1.97 8.11
CA GLY A 43 -12.53 2.77 7.18
C GLY A 43 -13.48 1.93 6.33
N TYR A 44 -13.09 0.68 6.03
CA TYR A 44 -13.94 -0.26 5.31
C TYR A 44 -15.18 -0.66 6.12
N TRP A 45 -14.99 -0.97 7.41
CA TRP A 45 -16.07 -1.37 8.31
C TRP A 45 -17.05 -0.22 8.51
N LEU A 46 -16.53 0.99 8.76
CA LEU A 46 -17.34 2.19 8.86
C LEU A 46 -18.20 2.41 7.60
N LEU A 47 -17.60 2.30 6.42
CA LEU A 47 -18.34 2.52 5.17
C LEU A 47 -19.36 1.40 4.91
N SER A 48 -19.02 0.15 5.22
CA SER A 48 -19.93 -1.00 5.12
C SER A 48 -21.16 -0.79 6.01
N ASP A 49 -20.96 -0.34 7.25
CA ASP A 49 -22.04 -0.10 8.21
C ASP A 49 -22.91 1.09 7.81
N LEU A 50 -22.30 2.20 7.37
CA LEU A 50 -23.02 3.39 6.92
C LEU A 50 -23.84 3.14 5.64
N THR A 51 -23.34 2.29 4.74
CA THR A 51 -24.00 2.02 3.45
C THR A 51 -24.90 0.79 3.47
N GLY A 52 -24.81 -0.03 4.52
CA GLY A 52 -25.51 -1.31 4.62
C GLY A 52 -25.08 -2.32 3.54
N VAL A 53 -23.88 -2.19 2.98
CA VAL A 53 -23.38 -3.07 1.92
C VAL A 53 -22.51 -4.18 2.52
N PRO A 54 -23.04 -5.40 2.70
CA PRO A 54 -22.24 -6.51 3.18
C PRO A 54 -21.17 -6.90 2.16
N ASN A 55 -19.99 -7.27 2.67
CA ASN A 55 -18.83 -7.68 1.87
C ASN A 55 -18.43 -6.64 0.81
N LEU A 56 -18.44 -5.36 1.19
CA LEU A 56 -18.08 -4.26 0.31
C LEU A 56 -16.69 -4.45 -0.33
N HIS A 57 -15.75 -5.13 0.33
CA HIS A 57 -14.37 -5.34 -0.13
C HIS A 57 -14.34 -6.21 -1.39
N SER A 58 -14.94 -7.40 -1.31
CA SER A 58 -14.97 -8.34 -2.44
C SER A 58 -15.80 -7.78 -3.61
N ARG A 59 -16.86 -7.02 -3.31
CA ARG A 59 -17.69 -6.35 -4.32
C ARG A 59 -16.94 -5.23 -5.02
N THR A 60 -16.20 -4.41 -4.27
CA THR A 60 -15.35 -3.35 -4.81
C THR A 60 -14.24 -3.93 -5.66
N GLN A 61 -13.56 -4.99 -5.21
CA GLN A 61 -12.55 -5.68 -5.99
C GLN A 61 -13.12 -6.23 -7.30
N ALA A 62 -14.30 -6.86 -7.25
CA ALA A 62 -14.98 -7.33 -8.45
C ALA A 62 -15.40 -6.19 -9.39
N ALA A 63 -15.86 -5.07 -8.85
CA ALA A 63 -16.26 -3.89 -9.62
C ALA A 63 -15.06 -3.22 -10.29
N LEU A 64 -13.93 -3.08 -9.59
CA LEU A 64 -12.67 -2.58 -10.14
C LEU A 64 -12.11 -3.49 -11.22
N LEU A 65 -12.12 -4.81 -11.00
CA LEU A 65 -11.67 -5.77 -12.00
C LEU A 65 -12.55 -5.70 -13.27
N GLN A 66 -13.87 -5.54 -13.10
CA GLN A 66 -14.79 -5.33 -14.21
C GLN A 66 -14.50 -4.00 -14.94
N ALA A 67 -14.31 -2.90 -14.21
CA ALA A 67 -13.98 -1.59 -14.79
C ALA A 67 -12.65 -1.63 -15.54
N PHE A 68 -11.63 -2.27 -14.97
CA PHE A 68 -10.32 -2.46 -15.61
C PHE A 68 -10.44 -3.33 -16.87
N HIS A 69 -11.20 -4.42 -16.83
CA HIS A 69 -11.47 -5.25 -18.01
C HIS A 69 -12.22 -4.49 -19.10
N GLN A 70 -13.20 -3.65 -18.74
CA GLN A 70 -13.94 -2.81 -19.68
C GLN A 70 -13.04 -1.77 -20.32
N LEU A 71 -12.20 -1.10 -19.52
CA LEU A 71 -11.20 -0.15 -20.02
C LEU A 71 -10.23 -0.85 -20.98
N TRP A 72 -9.67 -2.00 -20.61
CA TRP A 72 -8.78 -2.77 -21.46
C TRP A 72 -9.46 -3.21 -22.77
N GLN A 73 -10.73 -3.64 -22.71
CA GLN A 73 -11.51 -4.04 -23.88
C GLN A 73 -11.84 -2.89 -24.82
N SER A 74 -12.10 -1.69 -24.27
CA SER A 74 -12.26 -0.48 -25.10
C SER A 74 -11.00 -0.16 -25.89
N VAL A 75 -9.81 -0.44 -25.31
CA VAL A 75 -8.52 -0.30 -26.00
C VAL A 75 -8.30 -1.41 -27.02
N THR A 76 -8.78 -2.65 -26.77
CA THR A 76 -8.59 -3.80 -27.68
C THR A 76 -9.75 -4.04 -28.66
N MET A 77 -10.75 -3.16 -28.73
CA MET A 77 -11.94 -3.23 -29.60
C MET A 77 -12.73 -4.56 -29.55
N GLN A 78 -12.67 -5.30 -28.44
CA GLN A 78 -13.44 -6.54 -28.28
C GLN A 78 -14.85 -6.23 -27.74
N LYS A 79 -15.88 -6.52 -28.55
CA LYS A 79 -17.29 -6.36 -28.13
C LYS A 79 -17.74 -7.54 -27.27
N ARG A 80 -18.19 -7.27 -26.04
CA ARG A 80 -18.91 -8.22 -25.18
C ARG A 80 -20.09 -7.56 -24.48
N THR A 81 -21.03 -8.40 -24.04
CA THR A 81 -22.23 -7.98 -23.32
C THR A 81 -21.87 -7.36 -21.95
N PRO A 82 -22.47 -6.21 -21.60
CA PRO A 82 -22.22 -5.56 -20.32
C PRO A 82 -22.70 -6.47 -19.18
N ARG A 83 -21.81 -6.77 -18.24
CA ARG A 83 -22.17 -7.45 -16.99
C ARG A 83 -22.83 -6.44 -16.04
N PRO A 84 -23.89 -6.83 -15.32
CA PRO A 84 -24.51 -5.96 -14.33
C PRO A 84 -23.50 -5.63 -13.22
N SER A 85 -23.49 -4.36 -12.79
CA SER A 85 -22.61 -3.89 -11.71
C SER A 85 -22.85 -4.70 -10.43
N PRO A 86 -21.78 -5.08 -9.68
CA PRO A 86 -21.91 -5.72 -8.38
C PRO A 86 -22.74 -4.95 -7.36
N PHE A 87 -22.98 -3.65 -7.61
CA PHE A 87 -23.72 -2.74 -6.76
C PHE A 87 -25.13 -2.39 -7.30
N ALA A 88 -25.61 -3.04 -8.36
CA ALA A 88 -26.86 -2.68 -9.04
C ALA A 88 -28.10 -2.74 -8.13
N GLN A 89 -28.09 -3.58 -7.09
CA GLN A 89 -29.20 -3.75 -6.15
C GLN A 89 -29.33 -2.62 -5.11
N TRP A 90 -28.37 -1.69 -5.01
CA TRP A 90 -28.41 -0.60 -4.02
C TRP A 90 -28.86 0.74 -4.61
N PRO A 91 -29.44 1.63 -3.76
CA PRO A 91 -29.82 2.97 -4.17
C PRO A 91 -28.67 3.76 -4.81
N ASN A 92 -29.01 4.69 -5.72
CA ASN A 92 -28.04 5.48 -6.48
C ASN A 92 -27.10 6.30 -5.60
N TRP A 93 -27.56 6.75 -4.43
CA TRP A 93 -26.73 7.49 -3.49
C TRP A 93 -25.65 6.61 -2.86
N VAL A 94 -25.98 5.38 -2.46
CA VAL A 94 -25.02 4.39 -1.93
C VAL A 94 -23.95 4.10 -2.97
N ARG A 95 -24.36 3.88 -4.23
CA ARG A 95 -23.43 3.66 -5.33
C ARG A 95 -22.47 4.82 -5.54
N ARG A 96 -22.96 6.07 -5.49
CA ARG A 96 -22.12 7.26 -5.64
C ARG A 96 -21.12 7.41 -4.50
N VAL A 97 -21.53 7.16 -3.26
CA VAL A 97 -20.64 7.18 -2.10
C VAL A 97 -19.53 6.13 -2.24
N ILE A 98 -19.88 4.90 -2.59
CA ILE A 98 -18.90 3.81 -2.78
C ILE A 98 -17.94 4.14 -3.93
N TRP A 99 -18.44 4.56 -5.08
CA TRP A 99 -17.58 4.90 -6.21
C TRP A 99 -16.70 6.12 -5.94
N GLY A 100 -17.21 7.13 -5.23
CA GLY A 100 -16.42 8.28 -4.80
C GLY A 100 -15.27 7.87 -3.89
N TYR A 101 -15.56 7.01 -2.90
CA TYR A 101 -14.55 6.45 -2.02
C TYR A 101 -13.52 5.60 -2.77
N VAL A 102 -13.97 4.70 -3.64
CA VAL A 102 -13.06 3.87 -4.46
C VAL A 102 -12.19 4.71 -5.38
N ALA A 103 -12.76 5.72 -6.04
CA ALA A 103 -12.00 6.64 -6.88
C ALA A 103 -10.95 7.40 -6.07
N LEU A 104 -11.33 7.90 -4.89
CA LEU A 104 -10.41 8.58 -3.98
C LEU A 104 -9.24 7.68 -3.61
N SER A 105 -9.48 6.43 -3.19
CA SER A 105 -8.41 5.48 -2.84
C SER A 105 -7.53 5.11 -4.04
N VAL A 106 -8.13 4.89 -5.21
CA VAL A 106 -7.39 4.60 -6.45
C VAL A 106 -6.50 5.77 -6.86
N ILE A 107 -6.84 7.01 -6.52
CA ILE A 107 -6.03 8.21 -6.82
C ILE A 107 -4.97 8.44 -5.74
N ILE A 108 -5.36 8.38 -4.46
CA ILE A 108 -4.47 8.68 -3.33
C ILE A 108 -3.28 7.72 -3.31
N TRP A 109 -3.47 6.42 -3.55
CA TRP A 109 -2.37 5.46 -3.43
C TRP A 109 -1.25 5.66 -4.43
N PRO A 110 -1.50 5.78 -5.73
CA PRO A 110 -0.45 6.11 -6.69
C PRO A 110 0.24 7.43 -6.35
N LEU A 111 -0.50 8.46 -5.93
CA LEU A 111 0.10 9.74 -5.53
C LEU A 111 1.00 9.58 -4.31
N PHE A 112 0.55 8.85 -3.29
CA PHE A 112 1.32 8.53 -2.10
C PHE A 112 2.58 7.73 -2.45
N MET A 113 2.45 6.68 -3.27
CA MET A 113 3.60 5.90 -3.75
C MET A 113 4.59 6.76 -4.52
N ILE A 114 4.13 7.62 -5.44
CA ILE A 114 4.99 8.54 -6.19
C ILE A 114 5.69 9.52 -5.25
N ALA A 115 4.98 10.09 -4.27
CA ALA A 115 5.54 11.01 -3.28
C ALA A 115 6.59 10.32 -2.39
N TRP A 116 6.48 9.01 -2.17
CA TRP A 116 7.44 8.22 -1.40
C TRP A 116 8.67 7.76 -2.20
N LEU A 117 8.64 7.82 -3.54
CA LEU A 117 9.77 7.37 -4.37
C LEU A 117 11.10 8.09 -4.05
N PRO A 118 11.15 9.41 -3.86
CA PRO A 118 12.40 10.10 -3.51
C PRO A 118 12.98 9.60 -2.19
N ALA A 119 12.14 9.45 -1.16
CA ALA A 119 12.56 8.95 0.15
C ALA A 119 13.05 7.50 0.07
N MET A 120 12.39 6.65 -0.72
CA MET A 120 12.84 5.28 -0.98
C MET A 120 14.18 5.24 -1.70
N TRP A 121 14.37 6.10 -2.70
CA TRP A 121 15.62 6.22 -3.44
C TRP A 121 16.76 6.70 -2.55
N GLU A 122 16.52 7.73 -1.75
CA GLU A 122 17.49 8.25 -0.78
C GLU A 122 17.87 7.17 0.24
N ALA A 123 16.89 6.46 0.81
CA ALA A 123 17.14 5.36 1.73
C ALA A 123 18.00 4.26 1.08
N LEU A 124 17.68 3.82 -0.13
CA LEU A 124 18.45 2.78 -0.83
C LEU A 124 19.87 3.24 -1.21
N SER A 125 20.04 4.49 -1.62
CA SER A 125 21.35 5.02 -2.06
C SER A 125 22.28 5.34 -0.88
N THR A 126 21.74 5.79 0.24
CA THR A 126 22.53 6.15 1.45
C THR A 126 22.80 4.95 2.35
N TYR A 127 21.96 3.90 2.29
CA TYR A 127 22.07 2.74 3.19
C TYR A 127 23.45 2.06 3.21
N PRO A 128 24.15 1.84 2.08
CA PRO A 128 25.49 1.22 2.12
C PRO A 128 26.49 2.04 2.93
N ALA A 129 26.47 3.37 2.79
CA ALA A 129 27.34 4.27 3.55
C ALA A 129 26.95 4.28 5.03
N LEU A 130 25.66 4.36 5.35
CA LEU A 130 25.16 4.28 6.73
C LEU A 130 25.58 2.98 7.42
N LEU A 131 25.47 1.84 6.71
CA LEU A 131 25.89 0.54 7.22
C LEU A 131 27.38 0.50 7.52
N GLN A 132 28.22 1.02 6.61
CA GLN A 132 29.67 1.07 6.82
C GLN A 132 30.03 1.92 8.05
N THR A 133 29.48 3.13 8.15
CA THR A 133 29.73 4.02 9.30
C THR A 133 29.30 3.38 10.61
N ALA A 134 28.08 2.84 10.67
CA ALA A 134 27.56 2.23 11.88
C ALA A 134 28.37 0.99 12.31
N VAL A 135 28.88 0.17 11.37
CA VAL A 135 29.75 -0.97 11.70
C VAL A 135 31.08 -0.51 12.30
N VAL A 136 31.72 0.52 11.71
CA VAL A 136 32.98 1.07 12.22
C VAL A 136 32.79 1.65 13.62
N GLU A 137 31.74 2.44 13.82
CA GLU A 137 31.41 3.05 15.12
C GLU A 137 31.03 1.99 16.15
N LEU A 138 30.32 0.93 15.76
CA LEU A 138 29.98 -0.20 16.62
C LEU A 138 31.24 -0.92 17.10
N VAL A 139 32.16 -1.27 16.20
CA VAL A 139 33.43 -1.93 16.56
C VAL A 139 34.26 -1.06 17.49
N THR A 140 34.29 0.25 17.24
CA THR A 140 35.01 1.22 18.09
C THR A 140 34.38 1.35 19.47
N ALA A 141 33.05 1.41 19.55
CA ALA A 141 32.34 1.47 20.83
C ALA A 141 32.58 0.20 21.66
N LEU A 142 32.56 -0.98 21.02
CA LEU A 142 32.82 -2.26 21.66
C LEU A 142 34.27 -2.36 22.17
N SER A 143 35.26 -1.91 21.39
CA SER A 143 36.67 -1.95 21.81
C SER A 143 36.97 -1.01 22.99
N GLN A 144 36.21 0.07 23.11
CA GLN A 144 36.28 1.01 24.24
C GLN A 144 35.42 0.60 25.45
N GLY A 145 34.69 -0.52 25.37
CA GLY A 145 33.76 -0.95 26.41
C GLY A 145 32.50 -0.05 26.54
N ASN A 146 32.25 0.81 25.57
CA ASN A 146 31.11 1.73 25.55
C ASN A 146 29.85 1.03 25.01
N MET A 147 29.15 0.29 25.88
CA MET A 147 27.95 -0.47 25.52
C MET A 147 26.78 0.44 25.09
N ALA A 148 26.67 1.64 25.65
CA ALA A 148 25.62 2.59 25.26
C ALA A 148 25.81 3.08 23.83
N GLY A 149 27.06 3.40 23.44
CA GLY A 149 27.40 3.75 22.05
C GLY A 149 27.10 2.61 21.08
N ALA A 150 27.47 1.38 21.44
CA ALA A 150 27.18 0.19 20.64
C ALA A 150 25.66 -0.01 20.41
N ALA A 151 24.86 0.12 21.46
CA ALA A 151 23.40 0.04 21.35
C ALA A 151 22.80 1.16 20.48
N GLY A 152 23.34 2.39 20.60
CA GLY A 152 22.92 3.53 19.76
C GLY A 152 23.10 3.27 18.27
N GLN A 153 24.23 2.67 17.87
CA GLN A 153 24.49 2.33 16.46
C GLN A 153 23.54 1.26 15.91
N LEU A 154 23.23 0.25 16.71
CA LEU A 154 22.24 -0.77 16.34
C LEU A 154 20.85 -0.14 16.17
N GLY A 155 20.47 0.79 17.06
CA GLY A 155 19.22 1.53 16.94
C GLY A 155 19.14 2.40 15.68
N ALA A 156 20.25 3.07 15.33
CA ALA A 156 20.33 3.91 14.13
C ALA A 156 20.16 3.10 12.83
N LEU A 157 20.68 1.86 12.80
CA LEU A 157 20.51 0.97 11.65
C LEU A 157 19.13 0.32 11.55
N PHE A 158 18.43 0.15 12.68
CA PHE A 158 17.20 -0.65 12.74
C PHE A 158 16.14 -0.23 11.71
N MET A 159 15.77 1.06 11.70
CA MET A 159 14.71 1.56 10.81
C MET A 159 15.12 1.53 9.32
N PRO A 160 16.30 2.03 8.92
CA PRO A 160 16.77 1.92 7.54
C PRO A 160 16.85 0.46 7.05
N THR A 161 17.36 -0.46 7.87
CA THR A 161 17.44 -1.88 7.51
C THR A 161 16.05 -2.48 7.30
N LEU A 162 15.10 -2.18 8.19
CA LEU A 162 13.72 -2.65 8.07
C LEU A 162 13.06 -2.13 6.78
N LEU A 163 13.28 -0.85 6.44
CA LEU A 163 12.81 -0.27 5.19
C LEU A 163 13.40 -0.97 3.96
N VAL A 164 14.73 -1.11 3.88
CA VAL A 164 15.41 -1.77 2.74
C VAL A 164 14.96 -3.23 2.60
N PHE A 165 14.82 -3.95 3.72
CA PHE A 165 14.32 -5.32 3.72
C PHE A 165 12.86 -5.40 3.23
N GLY A 166 11.98 -4.53 3.74
CA GLY A 166 10.59 -4.44 3.33
C GLY A 166 10.46 -4.16 1.83
N LEU A 167 11.22 -3.19 1.31
CA LEU A 167 11.27 -2.88 -0.12
C LEU A 167 11.74 -4.07 -0.94
N SER A 168 12.81 -4.75 -0.51
CA SER A 168 13.34 -5.94 -1.19
C SER A 168 12.30 -7.07 -1.24
N PHE A 169 11.58 -7.29 -0.15
CA PHE A 169 10.50 -8.28 -0.08
C PHE A 169 9.34 -7.93 -1.04
N GLU A 170 8.91 -6.67 -1.07
CA GLU A 170 7.85 -6.21 -1.95
C GLU A 170 8.21 -6.30 -3.43
N MET A 171 9.45 -5.92 -3.79
CA MET A 171 9.95 -6.09 -5.15
C MET A 171 9.97 -7.55 -5.59
N LYS A 172 10.38 -8.47 -4.70
CA LYS A 172 10.33 -9.92 -4.97
C LYS A 172 8.89 -10.43 -5.12
N ARG A 173 7.95 -9.92 -4.32
CA ARG A 173 6.52 -10.27 -4.41
C ARG A 173 5.92 -9.81 -5.73
N LEU A 174 6.16 -8.55 -6.10
CA LEU A 174 5.72 -7.96 -7.36
C LEU A 174 6.32 -8.71 -8.57
N GLY A 175 7.63 -8.99 -8.53
CA GLY A 175 8.31 -9.75 -9.58
C GLY A 175 7.71 -11.14 -9.80
N ARG A 176 7.40 -11.89 -8.72
CA ARG A 176 6.71 -13.19 -8.82
C ARG A 176 5.30 -13.07 -9.42
N TYR A 177 4.55 -12.04 -9.02
CA TYR A 177 3.22 -11.80 -9.56
C TYR A 177 3.27 -11.52 -11.08
N LEU A 178 4.13 -10.60 -11.50
CA LEU A 178 4.33 -10.26 -12.91
C LEU A 178 4.80 -11.48 -13.72
N TRP A 179 5.76 -12.24 -13.19
CA TRP A 179 6.24 -13.47 -13.82
C TRP A 179 5.13 -14.49 -14.02
N SER A 180 4.30 -14.73 -13.00
CA SER A 180 3.16 -15.65 -13.09
C SER A 180 2.10 -15.18 -14.10
N ALA A 181 1.85 -13.88 -14.18
CA ALA A 181 0.92 -13.30 -15.14
C ALA A 181 1.43 -13.45 -16.59
N LEU A 182 2.74 -13.31 -16.80
CA LEU A 182 3.38 -13.54 -18.09
C LEU A 182 3.35 -15.03 -18.48
N GLN A 183 3.61 -15.95 -17.55
CA GLN A 183 3.55 -17.40 -17.82
C GLN A 183 2.13 -17.85 -18.19
N LYS A 184 1.09 -17.35 -17.50
CA LYS A 184 -0.31 -17.65 -17.84
C LYS A 184 -0.72 -17.21 -19.24
N ARG A 185 -0.07 -16.18 -19.81
CA ARG A 185 -0.28 -15.75 -21.20
C ARG A 185 0.46 -16.62 -22.23
N ARG A 186 1.50 -17.35 -21.82
CA ARG A 186 2.31 -18.21 -22.71
C ARG A 186 1.74 -19.62 -22.87
N LEU A 187 0.84 -20.09 -22.00
CA LEU A 187 0.18 -21.38 -22.16
C LEU A 187 -0.91 -21.25 -23.24
N PRO A 188 -0.76 -21.87 -24.42
CA PRO A 188 -1.74 -21.75 -25.50
C PRO A 188 -3.07 -22.36 -25.09
N ALA A 189 -4.17 -21.76 -25.59
CA ALA A 189 -5.56 -22.16 -25.39
C ALA A 189 -5.94 -23.55 -25.98
N TYR A 190 -4.99 -24.47 -26.09
CA TYR A 190 -5.17 -25.81 -26.62
C TYR A 190 -5.64 -26.85 -25.60
N ALA A 191 -5.64 -26.53 -24.29
CA ALA A 191 -6.07 -27.45 -23.24
C ALA A 191 -7.59 -27.58 -23.05
N ASN A 192 -8.40 -26.78 -23.75
CA ASN A 192 -9.87 -26.80 -23.66
C ASN A 192 -10.55 -27.19 -24.98
N ARG A 193 -9.96 -28.10 -25.78
CA ARG A 193 -10.78 -28.87 -26.73
C ARG A 193 -11.42 -30.02 -25.94
N PRO A 194 -12.76 -30.07 -25.78
CA PRO A 194 -13.39 -31.29 -25.29
C PRO A 194 -12.95 -32.42 -26.22
N ALA A 195 -12.47 -33.53 -25.65
CA ALA A 195 -12.19 -34.73 -26.40
C ALA A 195 -13.46 -35.05 -27.19
N ALA A 196 -13.42 -34.84 -28.51
CA ALA A 196 -14.49 -35.26 -29.38
C ALA A 196 -14.70 -36.74 -29.11
N ALA A 197 -15.93 -37.09 -28.74
CA ALA A 197 -16.37 -38.44 -28.53
C ALA A 197 -15.93 -39.29 -29.73
N VAL A 198 -14.96 -40.18 -29.49
CA VAL A 198 -14.65 -41.24 -30.42
C VAL A 198 -15.76 -42.28 -30.24
N SER A 199 -16.65 -42.29 -31.21
CA SER A 199 -17.65 -43.32 -31.47
C SER A 199 -17.00 -44.67 -31.71
#